data_AF-A0A4Q7FDA9-F1
#
_entry.id   AF-A0A4Q7FDA9-F1
#
_cell.length_a   1.000
_cell.length_b   1.000
_cell.length_c   1.000
_cell.angle_alpha   90.00
_cell.angle_beta   90.00
_cell.angle_gamma   90.00
#
_symmetry.space_group_name_H-M   'P 1'
#
loop_
_entity.id
_entity.type
_entity.pdbx_description
1 polymer ?
#
loop_
_entity_poly.entity_id
_entity_poly.type
_entity_poly.pdbx_seq_one_letter_code
_entity_poly.pdbx_strand_id
1 'polypeptide(L)'
;MASIRQIEANRSNAKRSTGPKTVPGKAKSSRNALRHGLARTCKRDDPEFATLMVAIRSGLACEIGSETAAAVAQANCDLWRVRLVRQAMLATLGDESVGDVARRLEGLERYERSALAAQKRALRSLRSLRM
;
A
#
# COMPACT_ATOMS: atom_id res chain seq x y z
N MET A 1 -14.48 -16.05 6.82
CA MET A 1 -13.65 -17.27 7.04
C MET A 1 -13.09 -17.74 5.70
N ALA A 2 -11.86 -18.24 5.66
CA ALA A 2 -11.28 -18.80 4.43
C ALA A 2 -11.84 -20.20 4.15
N SER A 3 -12.10 -20.53 2.89
CA SER A 3 -12.61 -21.87 2.51
C SER A 3 -11.52 -22.94 2.63
N ILE A 4 -11.90 -24.22 2.70
CA ILE A 4 -10.96 -25.35 2.71
C ILE A 4 -9.98 -25.28 1.53
N ARG A 5 -10.50 -24.99 0.32
CA ARG A 5 -9.67 -24.77 -0.88
C ARG A 5 -8.66 -23.64 -0.70
N GLN A 6 -9.05 -22.52 -0.09
CA GLN A 6 -8.13 -21.41 0.19
C GLN A 6 -7.07 -21.80 1.22
N ILE A 7 -7.43 -22.59 2.24
CA ILE A 7 -6.50 -23.05 3.27
C ILE A 7 -5.45 -23.99 2.67
N GLU A 8 -5.86 -24.95 1.83
CA GLU A 8 -4.94 -25.87 1.14
C GLU A 8 -4.00 -25.14 0.18
N ALA A 9 -4.54 -24.21 -0.62
CA ALA A 9 -3.74 -23.36 -1.49
C ALA A 9 -2.71 -22.54 -0.68
N ASN A 10 -3.13 -21.94 0.43
CA ASN A 10 -2.24 -21.19 1.31
C ASN A 10 -1.14 -22.07 1.91
N ARG A 11 -1.44 -23.31 2.30
CA ARG A 11 -0.43 -24.27 2.79
C ARG A 11 0.58 -24.66 1.70
N SER A 12 0.12 -24.95 0.49
CA SER A 12 1.00 -25.27 -0.64
C SER A 12 1.89 -24.10 -1.03
N ASN A 13 1.32 -22.88 -1.06
CA ASN A 13 2.08 -21.65 -1.31
C ASN A 13 3.09 -21.36 -0.18
N ALA A 14 2.72 -21.62 1.08
CA ALA A 14 3.62 -21.46 2.21
C ALA A 14 4.83 -22.40 2.13
N LYS A 15 4.65 -23.65 1.69
CA LYS A 15 5.76 -24.60 1.45
C LYS A 15 6.73 -24.10 0.37
N ARG A 16 6.22 -23.37 -0.63
CA ARG A 16 7.01 -22.75 -1.70
C ARG A 16 7.63 -21.39 -1.33
N SER A 17 7.23 -20.80 -0.20
CA SER A 17 7.75 -19.50 0.23
C SER A 17 9.19 -19.62 0.72
N THR A 18 10.11 -19.01 -0.01
CA THR A 18 11.54 -18.94 0.30
C THR A 18 11.93 -17.67 1.06
N GLY A 19 10.94 -16.97 1.64
CA GLY A 19 11.17 -15.77 2.43
C GLY A 19 12.12 -16.01 3.62
N PRO A 20 12.73 -14.95 4.16
CA PRO A 20 13.73 -15.07 5.21
C PRO A 20 13.15 -15.67 6.49
N LYS A 21 13.65 -16.85 6.88
CA LYS A 21 13.25 -17.55 8.12
C LYS A 21 14.12 -17.18 9.32
N THR A 22 15.34 -16.71 9.08
CA THR A 22 16.32 -16.38 10.12
C THR A 22 16.20 -14.92 10.56
N VAL A 23 16.56 -14.62 11.81
CA VAL A 23 16.65 -13.25 12.35
C VAL A 23 17.49 -12.33 11.45
N PRO A 24 18.73 -12.68 11.04
CA PRO A 24 19.52 -11.84 10.13
C PRO A 24 18.86 -11.67 8.76
N GLY A 25 18.23 -12.73 8.22
CA GLY A 25 17.49 -12.64 6.95
C GLY A 25 16.30 -11.67 7.03
N LYS A 26 15.56 -11.69 8.15
CA LYS A 26 14.44 -10.78 8.40
C LYS A 26 14.93 -9.33 8.54
N ALA A 27 16.04 -9.11 9.26
CA ALA A 27 16.65 -7.79 9.40
C ALA A 27 17.15 -7.23 8.06
N LYS A 28 17.70 -8.07 7.17
CA LYS A 28 18.07 -7.65 5.81
C LYS A 28 16.84 -7.27 4.98
N SER A 29 15.78 -8.07 5.06
CA SER A 29 14.53 -7.80 4.33
C SER A 29 13.79 -6.56 4.83
N SER A 30 13.81 -6.26 6.14
CA SER A 30 13.17 -5.07 6.70
C SER A 30 13.80 -3.77 6.20
N ARG A 31 15.07 -3.77 5.80
CA ARG A 31 15.73 -2.63 5.17
C ARG A 31 15.14 -2.25 3.81
N ASN A 32 14.44 -3.16 3.12
CA ASN A 32 13.73 -2.83 1.87
C ASN A 32 12.70 -1.72 2.12
N ALA A 33 12.05 -1.75 3.30
CA ALA A 33 11.11 -0.73 3.74
C ALA A 33 11.75 0.64 3.96
N LEU A 34 13.05 0.70 4.28
CA LEU A 34 13.81 1.93 4.45
C LEU A 34 14.40 2.45 3.13
N ARG A 35 14.69 1.56 2.17
CA ARG A 35 15.35 1.94 0.91
C ARG A 35 14.46 2.80 0.00
N HIS A 36 13.20 2.43 -0.15
CA HIS A 36 12.27 3.14 -1.04
C HIS A 36 10.98 3.59 -0.33
N GLY A 37 10.81 3.29 0.96
CA GLY A 37 9.65 3.72 1.75
C GLY A 37 8.32 3.00 1.46
N LEU A 38 8.16 2.40 0.28
CA LEU A 38 6.88 1.82 -0.20
C LEU A 38 6.53 0.45 0.39
N ALA A 39 7.47 -0.23 1.05
CA ALA A 39 7.17 -1.46 1.77
C ALA A 39 6.70 -1.18 3.22
N ARG A 40 6.51 0.10 3.58
CA ARG A 40 5.91 0.54 4.84
C ARG A 40 4.55 1.16 4.53
N THR A 41 3.54 0.77 5.29
CA THR A 41 2.27 1.48 5.33
C THR A 41 2.45 2.82 6.03
N CYS A 42 1.64 3.82 5.66
CA CYS A 42 1.50 5.05 6.45
C CYS A 42 1.25 4.72 7.94
N LYS A 43 1.88 5.47 8.85
CA LYS A 43 1.63 5.32 10.28
C LYS A 43 0.31 6.00 10.63
N ARG A 44 -0.53 5.35 11.44
CA ARG A 44 -1.79 5.97 11.91
C ARG A 44 -1.54 7.21 12.78
N ASP A 45 -0.39 7.28 13.44
CA ASP A 45 0.01 8.40 14.30
C ASP A 45 0.66 9.56 13.52
N ASP A 46 0.71 9.47 12.19
CA ASP A 46 1.21 10.55 11.34
C ASP A 46 0.21 11.72 11.33
N PRO A 47 0.64 12.98 11.58
CA PRO A 47 -0.25 14.14 11.53
C PRO A 47 -0.99 14.29 10.19
N GLU A 48 -0.37 13.91 9.08
CA GLU A 48 -1.01 13.92 7.77
C GLU A 48 -2.14 12.89 7.69
N PHE A 49 -1.95 11.72 8.31
CA PHE A 49 -2.98 10.68 8.40
C PHE A 49 -4.17 11.16 9.22
N ALA A 50 -3.92 11.77 10.38
CA ALA A 50 -4.96 12.34 11.23
C ALA A 50 -5.75 13.45 10.51
N THR A 51 -5.05 14.35 9.79
CA THR A 51 -5.67 15.41 9.00
C THR A 51 -6.56 14.84 7.90
N LEU A 52 -6.06 13.85 7.17
CA LEU A 52 -6.82 13.18 6.12
C LEU A 52 -8.05 12.44 6.68
N MET A 53 -7.93 11.83 7.85
CA MET A 53 -9.05 11.19 8.55
C MET A 53 -10.17 12.18 8.89
N VAL A 54 -9.81 13.36 9.41
CA VAL A 54 -10.79 14.42 9.69
C VAL A 54 -11.44 14.87 8.40
N ALA A 55 -10.65 15.18 7.36
CA ALA A 55 -11.16 15.63 6.07
C ALA A 55 -12.11 14.61 5.40
N ILE A 56 -11.79 13.31 5.48
CA ILE A 56 -12.65 12.25 4.95
C ILE A 56 -13.98 12.21 5.72
N ARG A 57 -13.94 12.27 7.06
CA ARG A 57 -15.15 12.24 7.89
C ARG A 57 -16.02 13.47 7.67
N SER A 58 -15.43 14.67 7.62
CA SER A 58 -16.17 15.91 7.44
C SER A 58 -16.70 16.08 6.01
N GLY A 59 -15.97 15.58 5.01
CA GLY A 59 -16.35 15.69 3.61
C GLY A 59 -17.42 14.67 3.18
N LEU A 60 -17.65 13.62 3.96
CA LEU A 60 -18.68 12.64 3.70
C LEU A 60 -19.95 13.03 4.47
N ALA A 61 -21.04 13.27 3.74
CA ALA A 61 -22.36 13.59 4.30
C ALA A 61 -23.03 12.43 5.06
N CYS A 62 -22.27 11.45 5.55
CA CYS A 62 -22.78 10.29 6.27
C CYS A 62 -21.80 9.90 7.38
N GLU A 63 -22.33 9.39 8.49
CA GLU A 63 -21.50 8.80 9.54
C GLU A 63 -20.81 7.55 9.01
N ILE A 64 -19.48 7.59 8.96
CA ILE A 64 -18.66 6.45 8.57
C ILE A 64 -17.97 5.89 9.80
N GLY A 65 -17.92 4.56 9.89
CA GLY A 65 -17.19 3.88 10.94
C GLY A 65 -15.71 4.26 10.93
N SER A 66 -15.12 4.35 12.12
CA SER A 66 -13.72 4.76 12.32
C SER A 66 -12.73 3.92 11.49
N GLU A 67 -12.96 2.61 11.39
CA GLU A 67 -12.12 1.70 10.61
C GLU A 67 -12.30 1.86 9.09
N THR A 68 -13.50 2.19 8.61
CA THR A 68 -13.72 2.47 7.19
C THR A 68 -13.03 3.76 6.78
N ALA A 69 -13.15 4.81 7.60
CA ALA A 69 -12.40 6.05 7.43
C ALA A 69 -10.88 5.77 7.38
N ALA A 70 -10.38 4.98 8.34
CA ALA A 70 -8.96 4.63 8.42
C ALA A 70 -8.48 3.84 7.21
N ALA A 71 -9.28 2.90 6.69
CA ALA A 71 -8.94 2.15 5.49
C ALA A 71 -8.83 3.05 4.25
N VAL A 72 -9.72 4.04 4.11
CA VAL A 72 -9.68 5.01 3.01
C VAL A 72 -8.48 5.94 3.14
N ALA A 73 -8.24 6.51 4.33
CA ALA A 73 -7.08 7.36 4.61
C ALA A 73 -5.78 6.61 4.31
N GLN A 74 -5.66 5.37 4.80
CA GLN A 74 -4.50 4.51 4.58
C GLN A 74 -4.23 4.29 3.09
N ALA A 75 -5.25 3.85 2.35
CA ALA A 75 -5.10 3.57 0.93
C ALA A 75 -4.73 4.83 0.12
N ASN A 76 -5.27 5.99 0.49
CA ASN A 76 -4.90 7.26 -0.10
C ASN A 76 -3.45 7.63 0.22
N CYS A 77 -3.02 7.58 1.48
CA CYS A 77 -1.62 7.85 1.86
C CYS A 77 -0.63 6.94 1.11
N ASP A 78 -0.93 5.64 1.03
CA ASP A 78 -0.06 4.68 0.34
C ASP A 78 0.00 4.99 -1.17
N LEU A 79 -1.12 5.36 -1.80
CA LEU A 79 -1.14 5.78 -3.21
C LEU A 79 -0.36 7.08 -3.44
N TRP A 80 -0.52 8.07 -2.56
CA TRP A 80 0.23 9.33 -2.62
C TRP A 80 1.74 9.09 -2.52
N ARG A 81 2.19 8.21 -1.61
CA ARG A 81 3.60 7.82 -1.51
C ARG A 81 4.13 7.18 -2.80
N VAL A 82 3.36 6.27 -3.38
CA VAL A 82 3.73 5.64 -4.67
C VAL A 82 3.88 6.71 -5.76
N ARG A 83 2.96 7.68 -5.84
CA ARG A 83 3.01 8.78 -6.81
C ARG A 83 4.21 9.70 -6.60
N LEU A 84 4.54 10.03 -5.36
CA LEU A 84 5.74 10.83 -5.04
C LEU A 84 7.01 10.13 -5.49
N VAL A 85 7.14 8.82 -5.23
CA VAL A 85 8.30 8.05 -5.70
C VAL A 85 8.35 7.99 -7.23
N ARG A 86 7.19 7.81 -7.89
CA ARG A 86 7.08 7.85 -9.35
C ARG A 86 7.60 9.18 -9.91
N GLN A 87 7.15 10.29 -9.34
CA GLN A 87 7.54 11.64 -9.76
C GLN A 87 9.04 11.87 -9.55
N ALA A 88 9.59 11.45 -8.40
CA ALA A 88 11.02 11.54 -8.13
C ALA A 88 11.86 10.74 -9.13
N MET A 89 11.40 9.54 -9.54
CA MET A 89 12.07 8.73 -10.57
C MET A 89 11.98 9.38 -11.96
N LEU A 90 10.84 9.96 -12.32
CA LEU A 90 10.68 10.65 -13.60
C LEU A 90 11.55 11.92 -13.65
N ALA A 91 11.79 12.57 -12.51
CA ALA A 91 12.69 13.72 -12.43
C ALA A 91 14.16 13.38 -12.71
N THR A 92 14.59 12.10 -12.56
CA THR A 92 15.96 11.69 -12.86
C THR A 92 16.21 11.37 -14.34
N LEU A 93 15.21 11.49 -15.21
CA LEU A 93 15.37 11.27 -16.67
C LEU A 93 16.40 12.21 -17.34
N GLY A 94 16.82 13.29 -16.66
CA GLY A 94 17.92 14.14 -17.13
C GLY A 94 19.32 13.56 -16.86
N ASP A 95 19.46 12.70 -15.85
CA ASP A 95 20.74 12.15 -15.39
C ASP A 95 20.89 10.65 -15.69
N GLU A 96 19.77 9.91 -15.76
CA GLU A 96 19.72 8.47 -15.99
C GLU A 96 19.18 8.12 -17.39
N SER A 97 19.55 6.95 -17.91
CA SER A 97 18.98 6.47 -19.17
C SER A 97 17.48 6.19 -19.04
N VAL A 98 16.71 6.46 -20.09
CA VAL A 98 15.27 6.18 -20.13
C VAL A 98 14.96 4.71 -19.80
N GLY A 99 15.82 3.78 -20.24
CA GLY A 99 15.67 2.35 -19.98
C GLY A 99 15.84 1.97 -18.50
N ASP A 100 16.73 2.64 -17.79
CA ASP A 100 16.95 2.39 -16.36
C ASP A 100 15.80 2.92 -15.51
N VAL A 101 15.29 4.11 -15.85
CA VAL A 101 14.11 4.68 -15.22
C VAL A 101 12.88 3.79 -15.49
N ALA A 102 12.68 3.34 -16.73
CA ALA A 102 11.57 2.44 -17.09
C ALA A 102 11.59 1.14 -16.25
N ARG A 103 12.75 0.50 -16.11
CA ARG A 103 12.90 -0.73 -15.31
C ARG A 103 12.57 -0.50 -13.82
N ARG A 104 12.95 0.67 -13.28
CA ARG A 104 12.61 1.05 -11.90
C ARG A 104 11.12 1.32 -11.73
N LEU A 105 10.48 1.94 -12.73
CA LEU A 105 9.04 2.19 -12.75
C LEU A 105 8.22 0.90 -12.84
N GLU A 106 8.67 -0.12 -13.58
CA GLU A 106 8.02 -1.44 -13.59
C GLU A 106 7.97 -2.06 -12.18
N GLY A 107 9.05 -1.92 -11.41
CA GLY A 107 9.10 -2.34 -10.01
C GLY A 107 8.08 -1.62 -9.11
N LEU A 108 7.68 -0.40 -9.49
CA LEU A 108 6.70 0.41 -8.77
C LEU A 108 5.26 -0.06 -8.99
N GLU A 109 4.97 -0.65 -10.15
CA GLU A 109 3.61 -1.06 -10.55
C GLU A 109 2.98 -2.01 -9.54
N ARG A 110 3.77 -2.89 -8.92
CA ARG A 110 3.30 -3.79 -7.86
C ARG A 110 2.68 -3.02 -6.70
N TYR A 111 3.33 -1.95 -6.25
CA TYR A 111 2.87 -1.13 -5.14
C TYR A 111 1.66 -0.30 -5.54
N GLU A 112 1.65 0.24 -6.76
CA GLU A 112 0.52 0.99 -7.31
C GLU A 112 -0.74 0.11 -7.40
N ARG A 113 -0.63 -1.08 -7.98
CA ARG A 113 -1.76 -2.03 -8.07
C ARG A 113 -2.29 -2.42 -6.69
N SER A 114 -1.40 -2.64 -5.72
CA SER A 114 -1.78 -2.97 -4.34
C SER A 114 -2.54 -1.81 -3.67
N ALA A 115 -2.03 -0.58 -3.78
CA ALA A 115 -2.65 0.62 -3.23
C ALA A 115 -4.01 0.90 -3.88
N LEU A 116 -4.11 0.82 -5.21
CA LEU A 116 -5.38 0.97 -5.95
C LEU A 116 -6.40 -0.12 -5.57
N ALA A 117 -5.95 -1.36 -5.37
CA ALA A 117 -6.83 -2.43 -4.93
C ALA A 117 -7.35 -2.18 -3.49
N ALA A 118 -6.50 -1.67 -2.60
CA ALA A 118 -6.91 -1.26 -1.25
C ALA A 118 -7.93 -0.12 -1.28
N GLN A 119 -7.68 0.91 -2.10
CA GLN A 119 -8.59 2.05 -2.28
C GLN A 119 -9.94 1.58 -2.81
N LYS A 120 -9.96 0.76 -3.87
CA LYS A 120 -11.20 0.19 -4.42
C LYS A 120 -11.99 -0.59 -3.37
N ARG A 121 -11.34 -1.39 -2.52
CA ARG A 121 -12.02 -2.12 -1.43
C ARG A 121 -12.62 -1.15 -0.42
N ALA A 122 -11.85 -0.16 0.03
CA ALA A 122 -12.30 0.82 1.01
C ALA A 122 -13.51 1.63 0.49
N LEU A 123 -13.47 2.08 -0.78
CA LEU A 123 -14.58 2.78 -1.42
C LEU A 123 -15.83 1.91 -1.58
N ARG A 124 -15.69 0.61 -1.85
CA ARG A 124 -16.84 -0.32 -1.87
C ARG A 124 -17.50 -0.44 -0.51
N SER A 125 -16.71 -0.54 0.56
CA SER A 125 -17.22 -0.57 1.94
C SER A 125 -17.95 0.72 2.31
N LEU A 126 -17.47 1.88 1.84
CA LEU A 126 -18.21 3.14 1.99
C LEU A 126 -19.55 3.11 1.25
N ARG A 127 -19.57 2.60 0.02
CA ARG A 127 -20.80 2.53 -0.78
C ARG A 127 -21.84 1.60 -0.16
N SER A 128 -21.43 0.49 0.46
CA SER A 128 -22.35 -0.41 1.16
C SER A 128 -22.93 0.17 2.46
N LEU A 129 -22.29 1.20 3.04
CA LEU A 129 -22.79 1.89 4.25
C LEU A 129 -23.77 3.03 3.92
N ARG A 130 -23.86 3.44 2.65
CA ARG A 130 -24.76 4.49 2.18
C ARG A 130 -26.11 3.97 1.66
N MET A 131 -26.30 2.65 1.63
CA MET A 131 -27.58 2.00 1.35
C MET A 131 -28.23 1.58 2.66
#